data_AF-Q9GK39-F1
#
_entry.id   AF-Q9GK39-F1
#
_cell.length_a   1.000
_cell.length_b   1.000
_cell.length_c   1.000
_cell.angle_alpha   90.00
_cell.angle_beta   90.00
_cell.angle_gamma   90.00
#
_symmetry.space_group_name_H-M   'P 1'
#
loop_
_entity.id
_entity.type
_entity.pdbx_description
1 polymer ?
#
loop_
_entity_poly.entity_id
_entity_poly.type
_entity_poly.pdbx_seq_one_letter_code
_entity_poly.pdbx_strand_id
1 'polypeptide(L)'
;QKGLDYASQQGTAALQKELKRIKIPDYSGSFKIKLLGKGRYSFYSMDIREFQLPSSQISMVPNVGLKFSISNANIKISGKWKARKRFIKTSGNFDLSVGGVSISADLKLGSDSTSGKPTVSCSSCSSHINSVHVRISNSRVGWLIRLFRKKIESTLRNKLNSQVCEKVTSSVSSKLQPY
;
A
#
# COMPACT_ATOMS: atom_id res chain seq x y z
N GLN A 1 2.12 -24.08 16.47
CA GLN A 1 2.66 -22.70 16.30
C GLN A 1 3.87 -22.64 15.37
N LYS A 2 5.01 -23.27 15.67
CA LYS A 2 6.24 -23.21 14.83
C LYS A 2 6.02 -23.41 13.32
N GLY A 3 5.17 -24.36 12.92
CA GLY A 3 4.83 -24.57 11.51
C GLY A 3 4.05 -23.41 10.87
N LEU A 4 3.15 -22.77 11.61
CA LEU A 4 2.45 -21.56 11.16
C LEU A 4 3.40 -20.37 11.04
N ASP A 5 4.40 -20.28 11.93
CA ASP A 5 5.41 -19.23 11.86
C ASP A 5 6.24 -19.38 10.56
N TYR A 6 6.62 -20.61 10.22
CA TYR A 6 7.27 -20.92 8.94
C TYR A 6 6.37 -20.58 7.73
N ALA A 7 5.09 -20.99 7.78
CA ALA A 7 4.12 -20.68 6.72
C ALA A 7 3.93 -19.16 6.55
N SER A 8 3.88 -18.41 7.66
CA SER A 8 3.81 -16.95 7.67
C SER A 8 5.02 -16.33 6.96
N GLN A 9 6.23 -16.82 7.24
CA GLN A 9 7.45 -16.31 6.62
C GLN A 9 7.45 -16.55 5.09
N GLN A 10 7.11 -17.76 4.64
CA GLN A 10 7.06 -18.09 3.22
C GLN A 10 5.94 -17.33 2.49
N GLY A 11 4.75 -17.29 3.08
CA GLY A 11 3.61 -16.54 2.55
C GLY A 11 3.89 -15.05 2.44
N THR A 12 4.57 -14.47 3.44
CA THR A 12 4.97 -13.06 3.43
C THR A 12 5.97 -12.75 2.32
N ALA A 13 6.96 -13.62 2.08
CA ALA A 13 7.91 -13.45 0.98
C ALA A 13 7.23 -13.49 -0.40
N ALA A 14 6.25 -14.38 -0.58
CA ALA A 14 5.44 -14.44 -1.81
C ALA A 14 4.54 -13.20 -1.96
N LEU A 15 3.86 -12.79 -0.89
CA LEU A 15 2.98 -11.62 -0.86
C LEU A 15 3.76 -10.32 -1.14
N GLN A 16 4.98 -10.19 -0.61
CA GLN A 16 5.84 -9.02 -0.85
C GLN A 16 6.06 -8.76 -2.34
N LYS A 17 6.21 -9.82 -3.15
CA LYS A 17 6.38 -9.70 -4.61
C LYS A 17 5.12 -9.17 -5.29
N GLU A 18 3.94 -9.56 -4.82
CA GLU A 18 2.66 -9.06 -5.34
C GLU A 18 2.37 -7.63 -4.91
N LEU A 19 2.70 -7.28 -3.67
CA LEU A 19 2.52 -5.93 -3.14
C LEU A 19 3.41 -4.90 -3.86
N LYS A 20 4.64 -5.28 -4.25
CA LYS A 20 5.51 -4.42 -5.08
C LYS A 20 4.94 -4.10 -6.46
N ARG A 21 3.97 -4.89 -6.94
CA ARG A 21 3.32 -4.70 -8.26
C ARG A 21 2.08 -3.81 -8.20
N ILE A 22 1.72 -3.29 -7.03
CA ILE A 22 0.59 -2.35 -6.92
C ILE A 22 0.86 -1.13 -7.80
N LYS A 23 -0.13 -0.79 -8.63
CA LYS A 23 -0.09 0.41 -9.47
C LYS A 23 -0.73 1.57 -8.72
N ILE A 24 0.03 2.63 -8.51
CA ILE A 24 -0.45 3.84 -7.83
C ILE A 24 -0.99 4.81 -8.89
N PRO A 25 -2.23 5.29 -8.78
CA PRO A 25 -2.80 6.20 -9.77
C PRO A 25 -2.16 7.58 -9.70
N ASP A 26 -2.20 8.31 -10.81
CA ASP A 26 -1.73 9.69 -10.86
C ASP A 26 -2.70 10.64 -10.13
N TYR A 27 -2.16 11.65 -9.44
CA TYR A 27 -2.94 12.68 -8.75
C TYR A 27 -2.73 14.04 -9.39
N SER A 28 -3.79 14.57 -10.00
CA SER A 28 -3.74 15.87 -10.67
C SER A 28 -4.84 16.80 -10.18
N GLY A 29 -4.60 18.10 -10.20
CA GLY A 29 -5.59 19.06 -9.71
C GLY A 29 -5.18 20.51 -9.91
N SER A 30 -5.96 21.41 -9.31
CA SER A 30 -5.67 22.85 -9.27
C SER A 30 -5.20 23.28 -7.89
N PHE A 31 -4.36 24.32 -7.85
CA PHE A 31 -3.97 24.99 -6.62
C PHE A 31 -4.33 26.47 -6.69
N LYS A 32 -4.68 27.04 -5.53
CA LYS A 32 -4.84 28.49 -5.33
C LYS A 32 -4.11 28.83 -4.04
N ILE A 33 -2.97 29.50 -4.15
CA ILE A 33 -2.11 29.87 -3.01
C ILE A 33 -1.96 31.38 -3.04
N LYS A 34 -2.20 32.07 -1.92
CA LYS A 34 -2.23 33.56 -1.87
C LYS A 34 -1.01 34.21 -2.56
N LEU A 35 0.20 33.75 -2.25
CA LEU A 35 1.45 34.28 -2.81
C LEU A 35 1.78 33.76 -4.24
N LEU A 36 1.29 32.57 -4.61
CA LEU A 36 1.63 31.92 -5.89
C LEU A 36 0.49 32.00 -6.93
N GLY A 37 -0.69 32.49 -6.59
CA GLY A 37 -1.86 32.54 -7.47
C GLY A 37 -2.49 31.18 -7.76
N LYS A 38 -3.19 31.08 -8.90
CA LYS A 38 -3.85 29.86 -9.38
C LYS A 38 -2.96 29.09 -10.37
N GLY A 39 -2.98 27.76 -10.31
CA GLY A 39 -2.26 26.90 -11.26
C GLY A 39 -2.74 25.46 -11.22
N ARG A 40 -2.05 24.58 -11.94
CA ARG A 40 -2.31 23.13 -11.97
C ARG A 40 -1.09 22.37 -11.50
N TYR A 41 -1.31 21.23 -10.85
CA TYR A 41 -0.28 20.30 -10.43
C TYR A 41 -0.62 18.88 -10.87
N SER A 42 0.39 18.02 -10.93
CA SER A 42 0.25 16.59 -11.16
C SER A 42 1.42 15.85 -10.50
N PHE A 43 1.11 14.78 -9.77
CA PHE A 43 2.05 13.77 -9.27
C PHE A 43 1.73 12.48 -10.01
N TYR A 44 2.72 11.92 -10.71
CA TYR A 44 2.49 10.88 -11.69
C TYR A 44 3.68 9.92 -11.82
N SER A 45 3.48 8.82 -12.53
CA SER A 45 4.50 7.78 -12.75
C SER A 45 5.11 7.29 -11.43
N MET A 46 4.24 6.95 -10.47
CA MET A 46 4.66 6.46 -9.16
C MET A 46 4.87 4.95 -9.19
N ASP A 47 6.06 4.54 -8.79
CA ASP A 47 6.45 3.13 -8.67
C ASP A 47 6.90 2.82 -7.24
N ILE A 48 6.46 1.67 -6.73
CA ILE A 48 6.97 1.12 -5.47
C ILE A 48 8.39 0.61 -5.71
N ARG A 49 9.38 1.29 -5.13
CA ARG A 49 10.78 0.87 -5.17
C ARG A 49 11.08 -0.18 -4.12
N GLU A 50 10.44 -0.04 -2.96
CA GLU A 50 10.65 -0.94 -1.83
C GLU A 50 9.35 -1.17 -1.07
N PHE A 51 9.12 -2.40 -0.64
CA PHE A 51 8.04 -2.77 0.27
C PHE A 51 8.63 -3.76 1.26
N GLN A 52 8.97 -3.28 2.46
CA GLN A 52 9.55 -4.09 3.53
C GLN A 52 8.45 -4.61 4.44
N LEU A 53 8.45 -5.92 4.70
CA LEU A 53 7.52 -6.61 5.60
C LEU A 53 8.33 -7.26 6.73
N PRO A 54 8.82 -6.47 7.72
CA PRO A 54 9.81 -6.96 8.67
C PRO A 54 9.25 -7.97 9.67
N SER A 55 7.97 -7.83 10.03
CA SER A 55 7.32 -8.69 11.02
C SER A 55 5.99 -9.19 10.47
N SER A 56 5.83 -10.51 10.47
CA SER A 56 4.60 -11.20 10.08
C SER A 56 4.30 -12.29 11.10
N GLN A 57 3.03 -12.56 11.34
CA GLN A 57 2.60 -13.62 12.23
C GLN A 57 1.29 -14.24 11.77
N ILE A 58 1.10 -15.51 12.12
CA ILE A 58 -0.18 -16.19 12.01
C ILE A 58 -0.59 -16.62 13.42
N SER A 59 -1.75 -16.13 13.85
CA SER A 59 -2.37 -16.50 15.12
C SER A 59 -3.58 -17.40 14.87
N MET A 60 -3.74 -18.43 15.69
CA MET A 60 -4.96 -19.24 15.67
C MET A 60 -6.07 -18.51 16.41
N VAL A 61 -7.26 -18.47 15.81
CA VAL A 61 -8.48 -17.97 16.43
C VAL A 61 -9.39 -19.18 16.68
N PRO A 62 -9.52 -19.65 17.94
CA PRO A 62 -10.28 -20.86 18.27
C PRO A 62 -11.68 -20.83 17.67
N ASN A 63 -12.10 -21.94 17.06
CA ASN A 63 -13.40 -22.12 16.40
C ASN A 63 -13.71 -21.16 15.23
N VAL A 64 -12.72 -20.39 14.74
CA VAL A 64 -12.91 -19.43 13.64
C VAL A 64 -11.96 -19.68 12.48
N GLY A 65 -10.65 -19.83 12.74
CA GLY A 65 -9.64 -19.99 11.70
C GLY A 65 -8.29 -19.39 12.08
N LEU A 66 -7.64 -18.73 11.12
CA LEU A 66 -6.33 -18.11 11.29
C LEU A 66 -6.42 -16.60 11.07
N LYS A 67 -5.66 -15.83 11.85
CA LYS A 67 -5.43 -14.41 11.60
C LYS A 67 -3.99 -14.21 11.14
N PHE A 68 -3.82 -13.71 9.92
CA PHE A 68 -2.54 -13.26 9.40
C PHE A 68 -2.36 -11.78 9.73
N SER A 69 -1.19 -11.39 10.21
CA SER A 69 -0.89 -10.00 10.53
C SER A 69 0.53 -9.63 10.14
N ILE A 70 0.68 -8.42 9.60
CA ILE A 70 1.97 -7.78 9.34
C ILE A 70 2.00 -6.48 10.13
N SER A 71 3.11 -6.23 10.82
CA SER A 71 3.33 -5.00 11.57
C SER A 71 4.57 -4.24 11.09
N ASN A 72 4.52 -2.92 11.26
CA ASN A 72 5.63 -2.00 11.00
C ASN A 72 6.22 -2.12 9.58
N ALA A 73 5.39 -2.39 8.59
CA ALA A 73 5.84 -2.43 7.20
C ALA A 73 6.14 -1.02 6.67
N ASN A 74 7.11 -0.93 5.77
CA ASN A 74 7.58 0.32 5.18
C ASN A 74 7.54 0.24 3.66
N ILE A 75 7.08 1.31 3.01
CA ILE A 75 6.98 1.41 1.56
C ILE A 75 7.75 2.63 1.09
N LYS A 76 8.66 2.45 0.13
CA LYS A 76 9.32 3.54 -0.59
C LYS A 76 8.77 3.60 -2.00
N ILE A 77 8.29 4.78 -2.39
CA ILE A 77 7.74 5.06 -3.72
C ILE A 77 8.53 6.21 -4.31
N SER A 78 8.83 6.14 -5.61
CA SER A 78 9.38 7.28 -6.34
C SER A 78 8.46 7.63 -7.49
N GLY A 79 8.37 8.92 -7.82
CA GLY A 79 7.59 9.39 -8.94
C GLY A 79 8.04 10.74 -9.46
N LYS A 80 7.24 11.29 -10.39
CA LYS A 80 7.48 12.59 -11.02
C LYS A 80 6.37 13.56 -10.66
N TRP A 81 6.72 14.83 -10.54
CA TRP A 81 5.75 15.90 -10.36
C TRP A 81 5.92 16.97 -11.43
N LYS A 82 4.82 17.63 -11.75
CA LYS A 82 4.80 18.83 -12.60
C LYS A 82 3.79 19.84 -12.09
N ALA A 83 4.15 21.13 -12.17
CA ALA A 83 3.27 22.23 -11.84
C ALA A 83 3.34 23.31 -12.92
N ARG A 84 2.18 23.88 -13.27
CA ARG A 84 2.06 24.94 -14.28
C ARG A 84 1.25 26.11 -13.74
N LYS A 85 1.75 27.33 -13.97
CA LYS A 85 1.07 28.60 -13.73
C LYS A 85 1.29 29.52 -14.94
N ARG A 86 0.21 29.88 -15.65
CA ARG A 86 0.29 30.66 -16.90
C ARG A 86 1.34 30.05 -17.86
N PHE A 87 2.46 30.72 -18.08
CA PHE A 87 3.58 30.29 -18.92
C PHE A 87 4.69 29.57 -18.15
N ILE A 88 4.75 29.68 -16.83
CA ILE A 88 5.77 29.03 -16.00
C ILE A 88 5.41 27.55 -15.81
N LYS A 89 6.35 26.67 -16.17
CA LYS A 89 6.27 25.22 -15.96
C LYS A 89 7.46 24.78 -15.12
N THR A 90 7.19 23.95 -14.13
CA THR A 90 8.22 23.34 -13.28
C THR A 90 7.91 21.86 -13.13
N SER A 91 8.95 21.05 -13.00
CA SER A 91 8.83 19.61 -12.85
C SER A 91 10.05 19.06 -12.11
N GLY A 92 9.92 17.85 -11.59
CA GLY A 92 11.03 17.14 -10.97
C GLY A 92 10.60 15.77 -10.49
N ASN A 93 11.49 15.14 -9.73
CA ASN A 93 11.22 13.86 -9.08
C ASN A 93 10.81 14.10 -7.62
N PHE A 94 10.11 13.13 -7.06
CA PHE A 94 9.81 13.07 -5.63
C PHE A 94 9.84 11.63 -5.14
N ASP A 95 10.09 11.49 -3.85
CA ASP A 95 10.05 10.22 -3.13
C ASP A 95 9.01 10.29 -2.02
N LEU A 96 8.31 9.19 -1.80
CA LEU A 96 7.44 8.98 -0.65
C LEU A 96 8.00 7.88 0.23
N SER A 97 7.96 8.10 1.53
CA SER A 97 8.17 7.08 2.56
C SER A 97 6.88 6.89 3.32
N VAL A 98 6.26 5.73 3.15
CA VAL A 98 5.07 5.32 3.89
C VAL A 98 5.54 4.41 5.01
N GLY A 99 5.31 4.81 6.25
CA GLY A 99 5.84 4.12 7.42
C GLY A 99 4.75 3.66 8.37
N GLY A 100 5.06 2.62 9.13
CA GLY A 100 4.15 2.04 10.14
C GLY A 100 2.88 1.47 9.50
N VAL A 101 3.04 0.70 8.43
CA VAL A 101 1.94 -0.01 7.79
C VAL A 101 1.62 -1.27 8.58
N SER A 102 0.36 -1.46 8.94
CA SER A 102 -0.16 -2.68 9.57
C SER A 102 -1.24 -3.30 8.69
N ILE A 103 -1.15 -4.61 8.46
CA ILE A 103 -2.09 -5.37 7.64
C ILE A 103 -2.62 -6.51 8.50
N SER A 104 -3.93 -6.75 8.48
CA SER A 104 -4.55 -7.90 9.14
C SER A 104 -5.55 -8.54 8.19
N ALA A 105 -5.49 -9.86 8.08
CA ALA A 105 -6.42 -10.63 7.26
C ALA A 105 -6.90 -11.88 8.02
N ASP A 106 -8.21 -12.13 7.99
CA ASP A 106 -8.83 -13.29 8.63
C ASP A 106 -9.01 -14.40 7.58
N LEU A 107 -8.30 -15.51 7.78
CA LEU A 107 -8.31 -16.68 6.91
C LEU A 107 -9.24 -17.74 7.50
N LYS A 108 -10.27 -18.11 6.75
CA LYS A 108 -11.17 -19.22 7.10
C LYS A 108 -10.66 -20.49 6.45
N LEU A 109 -10.49 -21.52 7.29
CA LEU A 109 -10.15 -22.86 6.87
C LEU A 109 -11.42 -23.70 6.78
N GLY A 110 -11.50 -24.54 5.76
CA GLY A 110 -12.62 -25.46 5.57
C GLY A 110 -12.20 -26.69 4.78
N SER A 111 -13.19 -27.47 4.36
CA SER A 111 -13.03 -28.58 3.44
C SER A 111 -14.13 -28.53 2.41
N ASP A 112 -13.80 -28.81 1.16
CA ASP A 112 -14.79 -29.06 0.14
C ASP A 112 -15.46 -30.42 0.43
N SER A 113 -16.80 -30.43 0.51
CA SER A 113 -17.56 -31.61 0.94
C SER A 113 -17.56 -32.73 -0.09
N THR A 114 -17.31 -32.41 -1.36
CA THR A 114 -17.40 -33.38 -2.47
C THR A 114 -16.04 -34.02 -2.74
N SER A 115 -14.97 -33.22 -2.73
CA SER A 115 -13.61 -33.69 -3.04
C SER A 115 -12.77 -33.99 -1.79
N GLY A 116 -13.20 -33.58 -0.60
CA GLY A 116 -12.42 -33.70 0.64
C GLY A 116 -11.17 -32.82 0.68
N LYS A 117 -11.01 -31.91 -0.29
CA LYS A 117 -9.84 -31.02 -0.38
C LYS A 117 -9.93 -29.89 0.64
N PRO A 118 -8.81 -29.46 1.23
CA PRO A 118 -8.79 -28.31 2.12
C PRO A 118 -9.15 -27.02 1.37
N THR A 119 -9.88 -26.13 2.05
CA THR A 119 -10.22 -24.81 1.53
C THR A 119 -9.73 -23.70 2.46
N VAL A 120 -9.27 -22.61 1.85
CA VAL A 120 -8.77 -21.41 2.50
C VAL A 120 -9.35 -20.20 1.78
N SER A 121 -9.98 -19.31 2.53
CA SER A 121 -10.53 -18.06 2.01
C SER A 121 -10.16 -16.88 2.90
N CYS A 122 -10.00 -15.70 2.30
CA CYS A 122 -9.81 -14.45 3.02
C CYS A 122 -11.19 -13.84 3.29
N SER A 123 -11.65 -13.93 4.54
CA SER A 123 -12.98 -13.46 4.93
C SER A 123 -13.02 -11.97 5.27
N SER A 124 -11.88 -11.41 5.68
CA SER A 124 -11.73 -9.99 5.97
C SER A 124 -10.29 -9.57 5.69
N CYS A 125 -10.09 -8.32 5.29
CA CYS A 125 -8.78 -7.68 5.29
C CYS A 125 -8.90 -6.22 5.70
N SER A 126 -7.96 -5.78 6.54
CA SER A 126 -7.76 -4.38 6.89
C SER A 126 -6.29 -4.00 6.72
N SER A 127 -6.08 -2.74 6.32
CA SER A 127 -4.75 -2.15 6.20
C SER A 127 -4.80 -0.74 6.75
N HIS A 128 -3.79 -0.38 7.52
CA HIS A 128 -3.64 0.94 8.13
C HIS A 128 -2.23 1.47 7.91
N ILE A 129 -2.13 2.76 7.62
CA ILE A 129 -0.87 3.47 7.39
C ILE A 129 -0.72 4.50 8.49
N ASN A 130 0.38 4.47 9.25
CA ASN A 130 0.63 5.48 10.29
C ASN A 130 1.03 6.83 9.69
N SER A 131 2.02 6.86 8.79
CA SER A 131 2.56 8.11 8.27
C SER A 131 2.94 8.04 6.79
N VAL A 132 2.87 9.20 6.12
CA VAL A 132 3.34 9.40 4.75
C VAL A 132 4.23 10.63 4.72
N HIS A 133 5.49 10.46 4.30
CA HIS A 133 6.45 11.53 4.18
C HIS A 133 6.83 11.74 2.73
N VAL A 134 6.64 12.96 2.21
CA VAL A 134 7.04 13.34 0.86
C VAL A 134 8.36 14.12 0.89
N ARG A 135 9.30 13.69 0.04
CA ARG A 135 10.57 14.37 -0.20
C ARG A 135 10.63 14.79 -1.66
N ILE A 136 10.97 16.06 -1.89
CA ILE A 136 11.09 16.61 -3.25
C ILE A 136 12.50 17.17 -3.35
N SER A 137 13.25 16.72 -4.35
CA SER A 137 14.65 17.08 -4.58
C SER A 137 14.77 18.50 -5.15
N ASN A 138 14.33 19.51 -4.40
CA ASN A 138 14.63 20.93 -4.59
C ASN A 138 14.06 21.75 -3.41
N SER A 139 14.91 22.44 -2.64
CA SER A 139 14.53 23.15 -1.41
C SER A 139 13.51 24.29 -1.63
N ARG A 140 13.37 24.78 -2.86
CA ARG A 140 12.51 25.93 -3.21
C ARG A 140 11.01 25.58 -3.39
N VAL A 141 10.60 24.33 -3.22
CA VAL A 141 9.23 23.87 -3.54
C VAL A 141 8.44 23.41 -2.30
N GLY A 142 8.70 23.99 -1.13
CA GLY A 142 8.00 23.65 0.12
C GLY A 142 6.47 23.84 0.07
N TRP A 143 5.96 24.69 -0.85
CA TRP A 143 4.53 24.83 -1.08
C TRP A 143 3.89 23.55 -1.65
N LEU A 144 4.65 22.76 -2.41
CA LEU A 144 4.18 21.53 -3.06
C LEU A 144 4.06 20.38 -2.06
N ILE A 145 4.97 20.33 -1.07
CA ILE A 145 4.85 19.43 0.10
C ILE A 145 3.56 19.73 0.87
N ARG A 146 3.29 21.01 1.17
CA ARG A 146 2.04 21.42 1.84
C ARG A 146 0.79 21.09 1.02
N LEU A 147 0.88 21.23 -0.30
CA LEU A 147 -0.21 20.87 -1.20
C LEU A 147 -0.48 19.36 -1.16
N PHE A 148 0.58 18.55 -1.26
CA PHE A 148 0.48 17.09 -1.21
C PHE A 148 -0.23 16.64 0.07
N ARG A 149 0.25 17.13 1.23
CA ARG A 149 -0.35 16.84 2.53
C ARG A 149 -1.84 17.18 2.60
N LYS A 150 -2.23 18.36 2.06
CA LYS A 150 -3.62 18.83 2.14
C LYS A 150 -4.57 18.17 1.15
N LYS A 151 -4.09 17.76 -0.03
CA LYS A 151 -4.97 17.38 -1.15
C LYS A 151 -4.83 15.93 -1.62
N ILE A 152 -3.71 15.28 -1.33
CA ILE A 152 -3.36 13.98 -1.93
C ILE A 152 -3.20 12.92 -0.86
N GLU A 153 -2.58 13.25 0.28
CA GLU A 153 -2.18 12.26 1.28
C GLU A 153 -3.30 11.33 1.74
N SER A 154 -4.47 11.86 2.10
CA SER A 154 -5.61 11.06 2.56
C SER A 154 -6.11 10.09 1.48
N THR A 155 -6.31 10.59 0.26
CA THR A 155 -6.74 9.77 -0.89
C THR A 155 -5.72 8.70 -1.24
N LEU A 156 -4.43 9.04 -1.19
CA LEU A 156 -3.34 8.11 -1.41
C LEU A 156 -3.33 7.00 -0.35
N ARG A 157 -3.46 7.35 0.94
CA ARG A 157 -3.53 6.38 2.04
C ARG A 157 -4.68 5.41 1.84
N ASN A 158 -5.88 5.92 1.57
CA ASN A 158 -7.06 5.09 1.34
C ASN A 158 -6.87 4.15 0.14
N LYS A 159 -6.30 4.66 -0.96
CA LYS A 159 -6.06 3.85 -2.15
C LYS A 159 -5.01 2.76 -1.91
N LEU A 160 -3.92 3.08 -1.21
CA LEU A 160 -2.89 2.11 -0.84
C LEU A 160 -3.45 1.04 0.08
N ASN A 161 -4.22 1.40 1.12
CA ASN A 161 -4.86 0.44 2.02
C ASN A 161 -5.77 -0.53 1.26
N SER A 162 -6.60 0.01 0.37
CA SER A 162 -7.50 -0.79 -0.48
C SER A 162 -6.72 -1.75 -1.39
N GLN A 163 -5.71 -1.26 -2.11
CA GLN A 163 -4.91 -2.07 -3.04
C GLN A 163 -4.09 -3.15 -2.32
N VAL A 164 -3.59 -2.87 -1.12
CA VAL A 164 -2.92 -3.87 -0.29
C VAL A 164 -3.88 -5.00 0.05
N CYS A 165 -5.09 -4.69 0.52
CA CYS A 165 -6.06 -5.73 0.87
C CYS A 165 -6.60 -6.49 -0.34
N GLU A 166 -6.76 -5.83 -1.47
CA GLU A 166 -7.07 -6.47 -2.75
C GLU A 166 -5.99 -7.52 -3.10
N LYS A 167 -4.71 -7.16 -2.99
CA LYS A 167 -3.59 -8.08 -3.27
C LYS A 167 -3.48 -9.22 -2.27
N VAL A 168 -3.75 -8.98 -0.99
CA VAL A 168 -3.78 -10.05 0.02
C VAL A 168 -4.89 -11.04 -0.31
N THR A 169 -6.11 -10.54 -0.48
CA THR A 169 -7.30 -11.36 -0.78
C THR A 169 -7.12 -12.15 -2.07
N SER A 170 -6.62 -11.52 -3.14
CA SER A 170 -6.35 -12.21 -4.40
C SER A 170 -5.24 -13.25 -4.28
N SER A 171 -4.23 -13.01 -3.44
CA SER A 171 -3.13 -13.97 -3.25
C SER A 171 -3.60 -15.22 -2.50
N VAL A 172 -4.53 -15.06 -1.56
CA VAL A 172 -5.14 -16.21 -0.86
C VAL A 172 -5.90 -17.07 -1.87
N SER A 173 -6.80 -16.49 -2.66
CA SER A 173 -7.64 -17.27 -3.58
C SER A 173 -6.87 -17.85 -4.77
N SER A 174 -5.87 -17.14 -5.31
CA SER A 174 -5.17 -17.57 -6.54
C SER A 174 -3.88 -18.34 -6.30
N LYS A 175 -3.27 -18.26 -5.12
CA LYS A 175 -1.97 -18.88 -4.83
C LYS A 175 -1.92 -19.75 -3.60
N LEU A 176 -2.71 -19.44 -2.57
CA LEU A 176 -2.74 -20.26 -1.35
C LEU A 176 -3.76 -21.41 -1.45
N GLN A 177 -4.88 -21.17 -2.15
CA GLN A 177 -5.95 -22.15 -2.35
C GLN A 177 -5.88 -23.09 -3.58
N PRO A 178 -4.87 -23.11 -4.49
CA PRO A 178 -5.04 -23.60 -5.86
C PRO A 178 -5.09 -25.13 -6.02
N TYR A 179 -6.06 -25.78 -5.37
CA TYR A 179 -6.43 -27.18 -5.48
C TYR A 179 -7.93 -27.35 -5.62
#